data_AF-A0A919EV25-F1
#
_entry.id   AF-A0A919EV25-F1
#
_cell.length_a   1.000
_cell.length_b   1.000
_cell.length_c   1.000
_cell.angle_alpha   90.00
_cell.angle_beta   90.00
_cell.angle_gamma   90.00
#
_symmetry.space_group_name_H-M   'P 1'
#
loop_
_entity.id
_entity.type
_entity.pdbx_description
1 polymer ?
#
loop_
_entity_poly.entity_id
_entity_poly.type
_entity_poly.pdbx_seq_one_letter_code
_entity_poly.pdbx_strand_id
1 'polypeptide(L)' 'MGTALEGLPQDKKLVLHCKTGVRSAEVLAVLKSAGFSDAVHVGGGVIGWVNQIEPHKPVY' A
#
# COMPACT_ATOMS: atom_id res chain seq x y z
N MET A 1 -16.93 9.56 -4.76
CA MET A 1 -15.86 8.69 -4.20
C MET A 1 -16.00 7.32 -4.84
N GLY A 2 -14.91 6.54 -4.95
CA GLY A 2 -14.99 5.18 -5.50
C GLY A 2 -15.72 4.21 -4.55
N THR A 3 -16.22 3.09 -5.08
CA THR A 3 -16.97 2.05 -4.35
C THR A 3 -16.07 0.92 -3.81
N ALA A 4 -14.77 0.98 -4.06
CA ALA A 4 -13.84 -0.12 -3.78
C ALA A 4 -13.77 -0.54 -2.31
N LEU A 5 -14.06 0.36 -1.37
CA LEU A 5 -14.04 0.10 0.08
C LEU A 5 -14.98 -1.05 0.49
N GLU A 6 -16.15 -1.16 -0.16
CA GLU A 6 -17.19 -2.13 0.17
C GLU A 6 -16.76 -3.58 -0.11
N GLY A 7 -15.82 -3.77 -1.04
CA GLY A 7 -15.32 -5.08 -1.43
C GLY A 7 -14.04 -5.53 -0.73
N LEU A 8 -13.49 -4.73 0.19
CA LEU A 8 -12.24 -5.07 0.88
C LEU A 8 -12.49 -6.04 2.04
N PRO A 9 -11.63 -7.07 2.20
CA PRO A 9 -11.75 -8.00 3.32
C PRO A 9 -11.48 -7.27 4.64
N GLN A 10 -12.34 -7.51 5.63
CA GLN A 10 -12.25 -6.92 6.98
C GLN A 10 -11.51 -7.83 7.96
N ASP A 11 -11.36 -9.11 7.62
CA ASP A 11 -10.75 -10.17 8.43
C ASP A 11 -9.26 -10.35 8.12
N LYS A 12 -8.69 -9.52 7.23
CA LYS A 12 -7.32 -9.66 6.75
C LYS A 12 -6.61 -8.32 6.75
N LYS A 13 -5.33 -8.39 7.12
CA LYS A 13 -4.44 -7.24 7.02
C LYS A 13 -4.24 -6.83 5.57
N LEU A 14 -4.58 -5.57 5.28
CA LEU A 14 -4.35 -4.96 3.97
C LEU A 14 -2.94 -4.39 3.87
N VAL A 15 -2.20 -4.78 2.82
CA VAL A 15 -0.86 -4.26 2.51
C VAL A 15 -0.90 -3.58 1.16
N LEU A 16 -0.73 -2.26 1.17
CA LEU A 16 -0.76 -1.43 -0.04
C LEU A 16 0.65 -1.21 -0.58
N HIS A 17 0.78 -1.15 -1.90
CA HIS A 17 2.02 -0.69 -2.54
C HIS A 17 1.71 0.14 -3.78
N CYS A 18 2.62 1.04 -4.11
CA CYS A 18 2.66 1.70 -5.41
C CYS A 18 4.12 1.83 -5.87
N LYS A 19 4.40 2.65 -6.89
CA LYS A 19 5.77 2.81 -7.42
C LYS A 19 6.76 3.35 -6.38
N THR A 20 6.44 4.49 -5.77
CA THR A 20 7.34 5.24 -4.86
C THR A 20 6.79 5.38 -3.43
N GLY A 21 5.64 4.79 -3.13
CA GLY A 21 5.01 4.82 -1.80
C GLY A 21 4.00 5.95 -1.58
N VAL A 22 4.03 7.02 -2.38
CA VAL A 22 3.18 8.23 -2.17
C VAL A 22 1.69 7.90 -2.26
N ARG A 23 1.23 7.35 -3.40
CA ARG A 23 -0.19 7.00 -3.61
C ARG A 23 -0.71 5.97 -2.61
N SER A 24 0.14 5.02 -2.23
CA SER A 24 -0.27 4.01 -1.25
C SER A 24 -0.40 4.59 0.16
N ALA A 25 0.35 5.65 0.50
CA ALA A 25 0.18 6.37 1.76
C ALA A 25 -1.13 7.17 1.79
N GLU A 26 -1.50 7.80 0.67
CA GLU A 26 -2.79 8.49 0.53
C GLU A 26 -3.96 7.51 0.71
N VAL A 27 -3.91 6.35 0.04
CA VAL A 27 -4.94 5.30 0.19
C VAL A 27 -4.93 4.73 1.62
N LEU A 28 -3.76 4.59 2.25
CA LEU A 28 -3.68 4.14 3.63
C LEU A 28 -4.43 5.08 4.59
N ALA A 29 -4.33 6.41 4.38
CA ALA A 29 -5.07 7.38 5.19
C ALA A 29 -6.60 7.20 5.03
N VAL A 30 -7.06 6.94 3.81
CA VAL A 30 -8.49 6.64 3.54
C VAL A 30 -8.92 5.35 4.24
N LEU A 31 -8.15 4.27 4.12
CA LEU A 31 -8.46 2.99 4.75
C LEU A 31 -8.50 3.09 6.27
N LYS A 32 -7.51 3.77 6.88
CA LYS A 32 -7.51 3.99 8.34
C LYS A 32 -8.73 4.78 8.79
N SER A 33 -9.14 5.79 8.03
CA SER A 33 -10.35 6.58 8.32
C SER A 33 -11.64 5.76 8.15
N ALA A 34 -11.62 4.73 7.31
CA ALA A 34 -12.74 3.80 7.10
C ALA A 34 -12.76 2.61 8.08
N GLY A 35 -11.84 2.56 9.05
CA GLY A 35 -11.83 1.54 10.11
C GLY A 35 -10.83 0.38 9.91
N PHE A 36 -10.10 0.35 8.79
CA PHE A 36 -9.03 -0.63 8.57
C PHE A 36 -7.76 -0.23 9.34
N SER A 37 -7.83 -0.35 10.67
CA SER A 37 -6.81 0.16 11.57
C SER A 37 -5.43 -0.50 11.39
N ASP A 38 -5.43 -1.78 11.03
CA ASP A 38 -4.25 -2.64 10.84
C ASP A 38 -3.64 -2.55 9.43
N ALA A 39 -4.27 -1.81 8.52
CA ALA A 39 -3.74 -1.58 7.18
C ALA A 39 -2.36 -0.93 7.25
N VAL A 40 -1.49 -1.32 6.30
CA VAL A 40 -0.13 -0.80 6.14
C VAL A 40 0.16 -0.54 4.67
N HIS A 41 1.25 0.19 4.41
CA HIS A 41 1.78 0.33 3.06
C HIS A 41 3.29 0.12 3.03
N VAL A 42 3.81 -0.21 1.84
CA VAL A 42 5.26 -0.29 1.59
C VAL A 42 5.81 1.13 1.44
N GLY A 43 6.57 1.59 2.44
CA GLY A 43 7.32 2.84 2.38
C GLY A 43 8.36 2.82 1.25
N GLY A 44 8.40 3.86 0.42
CA GLY A 44 9.24 3.89 -0.79
C GLY A 44 8.70 3.07 -1.96
N GLY A 45 7.59 2.35 -1.80
CA GLY A 45 6.96 1.55 -2.85
C GLY A 45 7.85 0.42 -3.38
N VAL A 46 7.54 -0.06 -4.58
CA VAL A 46 8.30 -1.14 -5.23
C VAL A 46 9.75 -0.73 -5.51
N ILE A 47 10.04 0.56 -5.74
CA ILE A 47 11.41 1.04 -5.91
C ILE A 47 12.20 0.89 -4.61
N GLY A 48 11.61 1.29 -3.48
CA GLY A 48 12.22 1.08 -2.16
C GLY A 48 12.50 -0.40 -1.88
N TRP A 49 11.56 -1.27 -2.26
CA TRP A 49 11.73 -2.72 -2.16
C TRP A 49 12.90 -3.24 -3.01
N VAL A 50 12.97 -2.88 -4.29
CA VAL A 50 14.08 -3.29 -5.16
C VAL A 50 15.41 -2.81 -4.57
N ASN A 51 15.50 -1.56 -4.14
CA ASN A 51 16.74 -1.01 -3.60
C ASN A 51 17.22 -1.68 -2.31
N GLN A 52 16.30 -2.18 -1.47
CA GLN A 52 16.63 -2.68 -0.12
C GLN A 52 16.62 -4.21 -0.01
N ILE A 53 15.78 -4.89 -0.80
CA ILE A 53 15.48 -6.32 -0.64
C ILE A 53 15.91 -7.12 -1.87
N GLU A 54 15.63 -6.63 -3.08
CA GLU A 54 15.92 -7.35 -4.33
C GLU A 54 16.69 -6.48 -5.35
N PRO A 55 17.93 -6.06 -5.03
CA PRO A 55 18.66 -5.05 -5.82
C PRO A 55 19.08 -5.52 -7.21
N HIS A 56 18.95 -6.82 -7.51
CA HIS A 56 19.23 -7.39 -8.82
C HIS A 56 18.07 -7.21 -9.82
N LYS A 57 16.89 -6.77 -9.37
CA LYS A 57 15.75 -6.50 -10.24
C LYS A 57 15.87 -5.13 -10.92
N PRO A 58 15.37 -4.98 -12.16
CA PRO A 58 15.34 -3.68 -12.82
C PRO A 58 14.33 -2.74 -12.15
N VAL A 59 14.65 -1.45 -12.12
CA VAL A 59 13.74 -0.37 -11.72
C VAL A 59 13.22 0.32 -12.99
N TYR A 60 11.91 0.56 -13.05
CA TYR A 60 11.24 1.25 -14.16
C TYR A 60 10.20 2.24 -13.68
#